data_AF-F8U8P8-F1
#
_entry.id   AF-F8U8P8-F1
#
_cell.length_a   1.000
_cell.length_b   1.000
_cell.length_c   1.000
_cell.angle_alpha   90.00
_cell.angle_beta   90.00
_cell.angle_gamma   90.00
#
_symmetry.space_group_name_H-M   'P 1'
#
loop_
_entity.id
_entity.type
_entity.pdbx_description
1 polymer ?
#
loop_
_entity_poly.entity_id
_entity_poly.type
_entity_poly.pdbx_seq_one_letter_code
_entity_poly.pdbx_strand_id
1 'polypeptide(L)'
;GDELDGNTELQRMINDSSLRPTKDVFMRVAIEIFSDGKFNWGRVVALFYFACRLVIKALVTHVPEIIRTIIGWTMGYLRENVINWIREQGGWEGIRSHFGTPTWQT
;
A
#
# COMPACT_ATOMS: atom_id res chain seq x y z
N GLY A 1 -12.06 0.54 1.23
CA GLY A 1 -11.93 1.51 0.13
C GLY A 1 -12.29 2.88 0.64
N ASP A 2 -13.45 2.98 1.27
CA ASP A 2 -14.20 4.21 1.49
C ASP A 2 -13.43 5.37 2.16
N GLU A 3 -12.58 5.11 3.18
CA GLU A 3 -11.79 6.18 3.81
C GLU A 3 -10.62 6.67 2.94
N LEU A 4 -9.99 5.78 2.17
CA LEU A 4 -8.86 6.13 1.29
C LEU A 4 -9.33 6.79 0.00
N ASP A 5 -10.53 6.44 -0.46
CA ASP A 5 -11.14 7.04 -1.63
C ASP A 5 -11.52 8.51 -1.40
N GLY A 6 -11.76 8.89 -0.13
CA GLY A 6 -11.98 10.29 0.26
C GLY A 6 -10.72 11.18 0.29
N ASN A 7 -9.51 10.61 0.43
CA ASN A 7 -8.27 11.39 0.52
C ASN A 7 -7.73 11.76 -0.86
N THR A 8 -8.17 12.92 -1.37
CA THR A 8 -7.81 13.40 -2.72
C THR A 8 -6.30 13.62 -2.90
N GLU A 9 -5.58 14.05 -1.85
CA GLU A 9 -4.14 14.24 -1.94
C GLU A 9 -3.39 12.92 -2.04
N LEU A 10 -3.77 11.94 -1.23
CA LEU A 10 -3.19 10.60 -1.29
C LEU A 10 -3.49 9.94 -2.64
N GLN A 11 -4.70 10.08 -3.15
CA GLN A 11 -5.05 9.61 -4.49
C GLN A 11 -4.19 10.28 -5.57
N ARG A 12 -3.93 11.58 -5.47
CA ARG A 12 -3.01 12.29 -6.38
C ARG A 12 -1.59 11.74 -6.27
N MET A 13 -1.09 11.52 -5.05
CA MET A 13 0.25 10.98 -4.82
C MET A 13 0.41 9.56 -5.35
N ILE A 14 -0.60 8.72 -5.16
CA ILE A 14 -0.63 7.36 -5.73
C ILE A 14 -0.69 7.46 -7.25
N ASN A 15 -1.59 8.28 -7.81
CA ASN A 15 -1.92 8.38 -9.24
C ASN A 15 -0.97 9.21 -10.11
N ASP A 16 0.04 9.84 -9.51
CA ASP A 16 1.03 10.63 -10.24
C ASP A 16 1.83 9.75 -11.24
N SER A 17 1.78 10.14 -12.51
CA SER A 17 2.46 9.42 -13.60
C SER A 17 3.95 9.79 -13.70
N SER A 18 4.39 10.85 -13.04
CA SER A 18 5.77 11.34 -13.02
C SER A 18 6.64 10.71 -11.92
N LEU A 19 6.05 9.83 -11.09
CA LEU A 19 6.74 9.18 -9.97
C LEU A 19 7.97 8.41 -10.42
N ARG A 20 9.04 8.55 -9.64
CA ARG A 20 10.28 7.78 -9.78
C ARG A 20 10.29 6.64 -8.76
N PRO A 21 10.85 5.47 -9.10
CA PRO A 21 10.96 4.34 -8.18
C PRO A 21 12.05 4.56 -7.14
N THR A 22 11.88 5.54 -6.25
CA THR A 22 12.86 5.87 -5.19
C THR A 22 12.30 5.56 -3.79
N LYS A 23 13.22 5.37 -2.83
CA LYS A 23 12.85 5.10 -1.43
C LYS A 23 12.04 6.24 -0.83
N ASP A 24 12.42 7.49 -1.10
CA ASP A 24 11.74 8.65 -0.53
C ASP A 24 10.30 8.78 -1.02
N VAL A 25 10.07 8.49 -2.31
CA VAL A 25 8.73 8.44 -2.90
C VAL A 25 7.91 7.33 -2.25
N PHE A 26 8.50 6.14 -2.09
CA PHE A 26 7.87 5.02 -1.38
C PHE A 26 7.46 5.41 0.05
N MET A 27 8.41 5.90 0.84
CA MET A 27 8.18 6.22 2.25
C MET A 27 7.17 7.36 2.41
N ARG A 28 7.22 8.39 1.56
CA ARG A 28 6.26 9.50 1.61
C ARG A 28 4.82 9.01 1.44
N VAL A 29 4.56 8.16 0.44
CA VAL A 29 3.22 7.62 0.21
C VAL A 29 2.83 6.63 1.31
N ALA A 30 3.75 5.76 1.73
CA ALA A 30 3.48 4.80 2.81
C ALA A 30 3.09 5.51 4.12
N ILE A 31 3.84 6.54 4.52
CA ILE A 31 3.54 7.35 5.71
C ILE A 31 2.17 8.02 5.58
N GLU A 32 1.85 8.59 4.41
CA GLU A 32 0.57 9.27 4.18
C GLU A 32 -0.63 8.30 4.28
N ILE A 33 -0.49 7.05 3.82
CA ILE A 33 -1.55 6.03 3.92
C ILE A 33 -1.96 5.77 5.38
N PHE A 34 -1.02 5.87 6.33
CA PHE A 34 -1.22 5.53 7.74
C PHE A 34 -1.04 6.73 8.69
N SER A 35 -1.09 7.97 8.17
CA SER A 35 -0.74 9.20 8.91
C SER A 35 -1.68 9.50 10.09
N ASP A 36 -2.95 9.09 9.99
CA ASP A 36 -3.96 9.26 11.04
C ASP A 36 -3.97 8.14 12.09
N GLY A 37 -3.04 7.18 11.99
CA GLY A 37 -2.93 6.03 12.90
C GLY A 37 -4.04 4.99 12.77
N LYS A 38 -4.93 5.11 11.78
CA LYS A 38 -5.98 4.12 11.52
C LYS A 38 -5.49 3.05 10.55
N PHE A 39 -5.71 1.79 10.90
CA PHE A 39 -5.33 0.64 10.09
C PHE A 39 -6.57 -0.13 9.63
N ASN A 40 -6.62 -0.46 8.35
CA ASN A 40 -7.62 -1.35 7.77
C ASN A 40 -7.04 -2.06 6.54
N TRP A 41 -7.69 -3.14 6.09
CA TRP A 41 -7.18 -3.93 4.96
C TRP A 41 -7.13 -3.14 3.65
N GLY A 42 -8.03 -2.17 3.44
CA GLY A 42 -7.96 -1.25 2.31
C GLY A 42 -6.63 -0.48 2.24
N ARG A 43 -6.12 -0.01 3.39
CA ARG A 43 -4.83 0.71 3.48
C ARG A 43 -3.64 -0.19 3.20
N VAL A 44 -3.68 -1.41 3.73
CA VAL A 44 -2.66 -2.43 3.43
C VAL A 44 -2.64 -2.74 1.94
N VAL A 45 -3.81 -2.92 1.31
CA VAL A 45 -3.92 -3.14 -0.13
C VAL A 45 -3.41 -1.93 -0.93
N ALA A 46 -3.72 -0.70 -0.51
CA ALA A 46 -3.22 0.51 -1.16
C ALA A 46 -1.69 0.62 -1.15
N LEU A 47 -1.05 0.22 -0.04
CA LEU A 47 0.41 0.15 0.04
C LEU A 47 1.00 -0.84 -0.99
N PHE A 48 0.42 -2.03 -1.11
CA PHE A 48 0.84 -3.03 -2.10
C PHE A 48 0.59 -2.55 -3.54
N TYR A 49 -0.56 -1.94 -3.80
CA TYR A 49 -0.88 -1.36 -5.10
C TYR A 49 0.16 -0.31 -5.50
N PHE A 50 0.52 0.59 -4.58
CA PHE A 50 1.55 1.59 -4.82
C PHE A 50 2.93 0.96 -5.08
N ALA A 51 3.33 -0.04 -4.29
CA ALA A 51 4.58 -0.76 -4.52
C ALA A 51 4.62 -1.42 -5.92
N CYS A 52 3.52 -2.07 -6.34
CA CYS A 52 3.40 -2.66 -7.67
C CYS A 52 3.56 -1.62 -8.78
N ARG A 53 3.02 -0.41 -8.58
CA ARG A 53 3.20 0.68 -9.53
C ARG A 53 4.65 1.15 -9.65
N LEU A 54 5.39 1.21 -8.56
CA LEU A 54 6.83 1.50 -8.61
C LEU A 54 7.59 0.39 -9.35
N VAL A 55 7.21 -0.88 -9.17
CA VAL A 55 7.78 -2.01 -9.91
C VAL A 55 7.50 -1.89 -11.41
N ILE A 56 6.25 -1.59 -11.80
CA ILE A 56 5.89 -1.36 -13.21
C ILE A 56 6.69 -0.19 -13.79
N LYS A 57 6.83 0.91 -13.02
CA LYS A 57 7.65 2.05 -13.44
C LYS A 57 9.11 1.66 -13.65
N ALA A 58 9.71 0.91 -12.74
CA ALA A 58 11.08 0.44 -12.87
C ALA A 58 11.30 -0.41 -14.14
N LEU A 59 10.31 -1.26 -14.49
CA LEU A 59 10.34 -2.04 -15.73
C LEU A 59 10.27 -1.14 -16.98
N VAL A 60 9.32 -0.19 -17.00
CA VAL A 60 9.12 0.73 -18.13
C VAL A 60 10.30 1.69 -18.31
N THR A 61 10.99 2.06 -17.23
CA THR A 61 12.19 2.92 -17.28
C THR A 61 13.49 2.12 -17.39
N HIS A 62 13.41 0.81 -17.65
CA HIS A 62 14.57 -0.08 -17.86
C HIS A 62 15.60 -0.12 -16.72
N VAL A 63 15.14 -0.07 -15.46
CA VAL A 63 15.96 -0.24 -14.24
C VAL A 63 15.42 -1.37 -13.36
N PRO A 64 15.40 -2.63 -13.85
CA PRO A 64 14.80 -3.77 -13.15
C PRO A 64 15.53 -4.15 -11.85
N GLU A 65 16.78 -3.75 -11.66
CA GLU A 65 17.58 -4.03 -10.47
C GLU A 65 16.96 -3.44 -9.18
N ILE A 66 16.19 -2.36 -9.29
CA ILE A 66 15.55 -1.70 -8.15
C ILE A 66 14.30 -2.44 -7.65
N ILE A 67 13.78 -3.42 -8.40
CA ILE A 67 12.56 -4.17 -8.04
C ILE A 67 12.75 -4.89 -6.70
N ARG A 68 13.89 -5.56 -6.50
CA ARG A 68 14.20 -6.22 -5.23
C ARG A 68 14.25 -5.21 -4.08
N THR A 69 14.76 -4.01 -4.35
CA THR A 69 14.85 -2.92 -3.39
C THR A 69 13.46 -2.39 -3.00
N ILE A 70 12.53 -2.24 -3.97
CA ILE A 70 11.13 -1.84 -3.73
C ILE A 70 10.41 -2.87 -2.84
N ILE A 71 10.59 -4.16 -3.13
CA ILE A 71 10.05 -5.24 -2.29
C ILE A 71 10.64 -5.14 -0.88
N GLY A 72 11.94 -4.88 -0.77
CA GLY A 72 12.62 -4.66 0.51
C GLY A 72 12.02 -3.51 1.32
N TRP A 73 11.75 -2.35 0.69
CA TRP A 73 11.09 -1.23 1.36
C TRP A 73 9.69 -1.57 1.84
N THR A 74 8.92 -2.28 1.00
CA THR A 74 7.56 -2.70 1.32
C THR A 74 7.56 -3.63 2.54
N MET A 75 8.41 -4.65 2.53
CA MET A 75 8.53 -5.60 3.63
C MET A 75 9.08 -4.96 4.90
N GLY A 76 10.03 -4.03 4.78
CA GLY A 76 10.56 -3.25 5.91
C GLY A 76 9.46 -2.42 6.57
N TYR A 77 8.73 -1.64 5.78
CA TYR A 77 7.65 -0.80 6.29
C TYR A 77 6.53 -1.62 6.95
N LEU A 78 6.13 -2.73 6.33
CA LEU A 78 5.14 -3.64 6.91
C LEU A 78 5.60 -4.19 8.26
N ARG A 79 6.85 -4.64 8.36
CA ARG A 79 7.42 -5.19 9.58
C ARG A 79 7.48 -4.15 10.70
N GLU A 80 7.84 -2.92 10.37
CA GLU A 80 8.04 -1.85 11.36
C GLU A 80 6.72 -1.23 11.82
N ASN A 81 5.72 -1.10 10.94
CA ASN A 81 4.55 -0.25 11.19
C ASN A 81 3.21 -1.00 11.18
N VAL A 82 3.09 -2.11 10.46
CA VAL A 82 1.78 -2.72 10.14
C VAL A 82 1.62 -4.13 10.72
N ILE A 83 2.72 -4.83 11.00
CA ILE A 83 2.69 -6.27 11.32
C ILE A 83 1.94 -6.58 12.61
N ASN A 84 2.00 -5.71 13.62
CA ASN A 84 1.30 -5.92 14.88
C ASN A 84 -0.22 -5.88 14.66
N TRP A 85 -0.69 -4.90 13.90
CA TRP A 85 -2.10 -4.81 13.52
C TRP A 85 -2.55 -6.06 12.74
N ILE A 86 -1.77 -6.52 11.76
CA ILE A 86 -2.08 -7.75 11.00
C ILE A 86 -2.23 -8.96 11.94
N ARG A 87 -1.36 -9.08 12.96
CA ARG A 87 -1.44 -10.16 13.95
C ARG A 87 -2.69 -10.05 14.82
N GLU A 88 -3.09 -8.85 15.21
CA GLU A 88 -4.33 -8.59 15.95
C GLU A 88 -5.58 -8.94 15.14
N GLN A 89 -5.52 -8.83 13.80
CA GLN A 89 -6.58 -9.31 12.90
C GLN A 89 -6.62 -10.84 12.73
N GLY A 90 -5.76 -11.60 13.42
CA GLY A 90 -5.63 -13.05 13.23
C GLY A 90 -4.83 -13.45 12.00
N GLY A 91 -4.02 -12.53 11.46
CA GLY A 91 -3.22 -12.73 10.25
C GLY A 91 -3.93 -12.27 8.97
N TRP A 92 -3.39 -12.68 7.83
CA TRP A 92 -3.87 -12.25 6.50
C TRP A 92 -5.26 -12.78 6.12
N GLU A 93 -5.77 -13.76 6.86
CA GLU A 93 -7.12 -14.30 6.66
C GLU A 93 -8.22 -13.25 6.86
N GLY A 94 -7.96 -12.21 7.66
CA GLY A 94 -8.88 -11.09 7.88
C GLY A 94 -9.25 -10.33 6.61
N ILE A 95 -8.42 -10.39 5.55
CA ILE A 95 -8.74 -9.80 4.24
C ILE A 95 -10.04 -10.36 3.68
N ARG A 96 -10.25 -11.69 3.81
CA ARG A 96 -11.45 -12.36 3.28
C ARG A 96 -12.70 -11.88 3.99
N SER A 97 -12.64 -11.66 5.30
CA SER A 97 -13.77 -11.13 6.05
C SER A 97 -14.09 -9.67 5.68
N HIS A 98 -13.07 -8.87 5.37
CA HIS A 98 -13.23 -7.45 5.05
C HIS A 98 -13.80 -7.19 3.64
N PHE A 99 -13.41 -8.00 2.65
CA PHE A 99 -13.87 -7.84 1.26
C PHE A 99 -14.87 -8.90 0.80
N GLY A 100 -15.07 -9.95 1.60
CA GLY A 100 -15.87 -11.11 1.23
C GLY A 100 -17.31 -11.10 1.71
N THR A 101 -17.82 -10.01 2.31
CA THR A 101 -19.25 -9.88 2.54
C THR A 101 -19.91 -9.61 1.19
N PRO A 102 -20.70 -10.53 0.65
CA PRO A 102 -21.30 -10.28 -0.64
C PRO A 102 -22.54 -9.39 -0.45
N THR A 103 -22.66 -8.38 -1.30
CA THR A 103 -23.59 -7.24 -1.21
C THR A 103 -25.09 -7.58 -1.26
N TRP A 104 -25.47 -8.86 -1.24
CA TRP A 104 -26.85 -9.33 -1.29
C TRP A 104 -27.40 -9.81 0.07
N GLN A 105 -26.64 -9.62 1.17
CA GLN A 105 -27.05 -9.94 2.53
C GLN A 105 -27.26 -8.71 3.45
N THR A 106 -27.28 -7.50 2.89
CA THR A 106 -27.65 -6.25 3.58
C THR A 106 -28.86 -5.64 2.91
#